data_AF-A0A085YYA7-F1
#
_entry.id   AF-A0A085YYA7-F1
#
_cell.length_a   1.000
_cell.length_b   1.000
_cell.length_c   1.000
_cell.angle_alpha   90.00
_cell.angle_beta   90.00
_cell.angle_gamma   90.00
#
_symmetry.space_group_name_H-M   'P 1'
#
loop_
_entity.id
_entity.type
_entity.pdbx_description
1 polymer ?
#
loop_
_entity_poly.entity_id
_entity_poly.type
_entity_poly.pdbx_seq_one_letter_code
_entity_poly.pdbx_strand_id
1 'polypeptide(L)'
;MHTIQKKSDKINHMKTIIIFLILFSNCAFAQQQIPVKEAIPKGGLLNQKIKQTKWYFNTDEISDNKLDLNSNAAQPDILDFVDASKFLITLRDGTKLSGTYQIFDLGDMGTHTAPKNYKTFKVNKTQNLDRRATKLATFLQQDLNVHYDLEQKTMDFISNDNGPIVPSS
;
A
#
# COMPACT_ATOMS: atom_id res chain seq x y z
N MET A 1 -16.59 11.78 79.39
CA MET A 1 -17.26 13.02 78.95
C MET A 1 -16.16 14.06 78.72
N HIS A 2 -15.95 14.45 77.45
CA HIS A 2 -15.32 15.69 76.91
C HIS A 2 -14.00 16.22 77.55
N THR A 3 -12.88 16.46 76.86
CA THR A 3 -12.62 17.33 75.68
C THR A 3 -11.12 17.10 75.28
N ILE A 4 -10.75 16.66 74.08
CA ILE A 4 -10.47 17.37 72.81
C ILE A 4 -9.20 18.28 72.82
N GLN A 5 -8.35 18.08 71.79
CA GLN A 5 -7.44 19.03 71.10
C GLN A 5 -6.08 19.38 71.75
N LYS A 6 -4.99 19.70 71.03
CA LYS A 6 -4.57 19.73 69.61
C LYS A 6 -3.08 20.14 69.58
N LYS A 7 -2.41 19.82 68.47
CA LYS A 7 -1.50 20.69 67.70
C LYS A 7 0.00 20.80 68.05
N SER A 8 0.76 20.60 66.96
CA SER A 8 1.90 21.37 66.43
C SER A 8 3.20 21.38 67.21
N ASP A 9 4.27 20.79 66.66
CA ASP A 9 5.12 21.29 65.55
C ASP A 9 6.05 22.42 65.95
N LYS A 10 7.36 22.12 65.96
CA LYS A 10 8.46 22.90 65.35
C LYS A 10 9.77 22.15 65.63
N ILE A 11 10.41 21.53 64.65
CA ILE A 11 11.22 22.11 63.55
C ILE A 11 12.31 23.05 64.07
N ASN A 12 13.57 22.67 63.81
CA ASN A 12 14.65 23.53 63.31
C ASN A 12 15.77 22.61 62.75
N HIS A 13 15.98 22.56 61.42
CA HIS A 13 17.03 23.30 60.68
C HIS A 13 18.46 22.95 61.16
N MET A 14 19.45 22.53 60.37
CA MET A 14 19.69 22.61 58.92
C MET A 14 20.89 21.71 58.49
N LYS A 15 20.85 21.26 57.23
CA LYS A 15 21.96 20.95 56.30
C LYS A 15 22.97 19.85 56.61
N THR A 16 22.79 18.68 55.99
CA THR A 16 23.91 17.96 55.35
C THR A 16 23.44 17.30 54.07
N ILE A 17 24.08 17.69 52.97
CA ILE A 17 23.90 17.20 51.61
C ILE A 17 24.79 15.97 51.45
N ILE A 18 24.26 14.81 51.07
CA ILE A 18 25.05 13.73 50.44
C ILE A 18 24.26 13.12 49.29
N ILE A 19 25.00 12.88 48.23
CA ILE A 19 24.63 12.80 46.81
C ILE A 19 24.22 11.39 46.39
N PHE A 20 23.28 11.36 45.44
CA PHE A 20 22.84 10.26 44.58
C PHE A 20 23.92 9.25 44.18
N LEU A 21 23.62 7.95 44.26
CA LEU A 21 24.18 6.96 43.33
C LEU A 21 23.14 5.89 42.99
N ILE A 22 22.85 5.91 41.70
CA ILE A 22 21.84 5.18 40.94
C ILE A 22 22.25 3.72 40.79
N LEU A 23 21.36 2.79 41.12
CA LEU A 23 21.36 1.43 40.59
C LEU A 23 20.10 1.26 39.74
N PHE A 24 20.11 1.86 38.55
CA PHE A 24 19.13 1.50 37.53
C PHE A 24 19.45 0.08 37.09
N SER A 25 18.52 -0.82 37.40
CA SER A 25 18.45 -2.18 36.89
C SER A 25 18.73 -2.19 35.39
N ASN A 26 19.80 -2.88 34.98
CA ASN A 26 20.00 -3.25 33.58
C ASN A 26 18.94 -4.31 33.20
N CYS A 27 17.71 -3.87 32.93
CA CYS A 27 16.82 -4.64 32.09
C CYS A 27 17.32 -4.47 30.66
N ALA A 28 18.18 -5.38 30.21
CA ALA A 28 18.49 -5.53 28.80
C ALA A 28 17.20 -5.92 28.08
N PHE A 29 16.48 -4.93 27.56
CA PHE A 29 15.52 -5.18 26.50
C PHE A 29 16.34 -5.64 25.29
N ALA A 30 16.46 -6.96 25.15
CA ALA A 30 16.74 -7.56 23.86
C ALA A 30 15.55 -7.21 22.97
N GLN A 31 15.61 -6.04 22.34
CA GLN A 31 14.69 -5.62 21.32
C GLN A 31 14.92 -6.60 20.16
N GLN A 32 14.11 -7.67 20.11
CA GLN A 32 13.97 -8.46 18.89
C GLN A 32 13.74 -7.45 17.77
N GLN A 33 14.67 -7.38 16.83
CA GLN A 33 14.44 -6.71 15.56
C GLN A 33 13.32 -7.47 14.87
N ILE A 34 12.08 -7.11 15.20
CA ILE A 34 10.94 -7.32 14.33
C ILE A 34 11.34 -6.57 13.06
N PRO A 35 11.47 -7.23 11.90
CA PRO A 35 11.77 -6.53 10.68
C PRO A 35 10.69 -5.45 10.55
N VAL A 36 11.14 -4.19 10.55
CA VAL A 36 10.27 -3.04 10.35
C VAL A 36 9.68 -3.26 8.97
N LYS A 37 8.47 -3.82 8.92
CA LYS A 37 7.66 -3.88 7.72
C LYS A 37 7.53 -2.43 7.30
N GLU A 38 8.22 -2.06 6.22
CA GLU A 38 8.29 -0.70 5.71
C GLU A 38 6.89 -0.11 5.77
N ALA A 39 6.70 0.86 6.66
CA ALA A 39 5.44 1.56 6.78
C ALA A 39 5.31 2.38 5.50
N ILE A 40 4.61 1.82 4.52
CA ILE A 40 4.23 2.52 3.30
C ILE A 40 3.65 3.88 3.73
N PRO A 41 4.22 4.99 3.28
CA PRO A 41 3.75 6.31 3.65
C PRO A 41 2.26 6.47 3.31
N LYS A 42 1.47 6.99 4.24
CA LYS A 42 0.05 7.31 4.01
C LYS A 42 -0.15 8.47 3.01
N GLY A 43 0.87 9.29 2.79
CA GLY A 43 0.89 10.32 1.75
C GLY A 43 1.47 9.73 0.46
N GLY A 44 0.82 9.99 -0.67
CA GLY A 44 1.29 9.51 -1.98
C GLY A 44 0.75 8.15 -2.41
N LEU A 45 -0.32 7.62 -1.81
CA LEU A 45 -0.99 6.41 -2.29
C LEU A 45 -2.29 6.76 -3.04
N LEU A 46 -2.32 6.49 -4.34
CA LEU A 46 -3.47 6.74 -5.21
C LEU A 46 -4.70 5.92 -4.80
N ASN A 47 -4.52 4.78 -4.11
CA ASN A 47 -5.62 3.89 -3.69
C ASN A 47 -6.81 4.61 -3.06
N GLN A 48 -6.58 5.62 -2.21
CA GLN A 48 -7.67 6.36 -1.57
C GLN A 48 -8.46 7.22 -2.54
N LYS A 49 -7.81 7.73 -3.60
CA LYS A 49 -8.44 8.55 -4.65
C LYS A 49 -9.22 7.70 -5.64
N ILE A 50 -8.75 6.49 -5.96
CA ILE A 50 -9.34 5.64 -7.01
C ILE A 50 -10.20 4.49 -6.48
N LYS A 51 -10.30 4.29 -5.16
CA LYS A 51 -11.23 3.29 -4.62
C LYS A 51 -12.66 3.56 -5.11
N GLN A 52 -13.42 2.50 -5.29
CA GLN A 52 -14.79 2.49 -5.79
C GLN A 52 -14.94 3.11 -7.20
N THR A 53 -13.87 3.14 -8.00
CA THR A 53 -13.92 3.56 -9.41
C THR A 53 -13.85 2.35 -10.33
N LYS A 54 -14.47 2.50 -11.50
CA LYS A 54 -14.45 1.52 -12.58
C LYS A 54 -13.77 2.10 -13.80
N TRP A 55 -12.95 1.27 -14.40
CA TRP A 55 -12.13 1.60 -15.55
C TRP A 55 -12.32 0.51 -16.60
N TYR A 56 -12.28 0.90 -17.86
CA TYR A 56 -12.59 0.02 -18.96
C TYR A 56 -11.43 -0.06 -19.94
N PHE A 57 -11.26 -1.23 -20.53
CA PHE A 57 -10.16 -1.55 -21.44
C PHE A 57 -10.49 -2.73 -22.36
N ASN A 58 -9.59 -2.99 -23.30
CA ASN A 58 -9.64 -4.17 -24.16
C ASN A 58 -8.37 -5.00 -23.95
N THR A 59 -8.53 -6.20 -23.41
CA THR A 59 -7.40 -7.10 -23.15
C THR A 59 -6.67 -7.52 -24.42
N ASP A 60 -7.33 -7.46 -25.58
CA ASP A 60 -6.71 -7.75 -26.88
C ASP A 60 -5.72 -6.65 -27.31
N GLU A 61 -5.90 -5.42 -26.80
CA GLU A 61 -5.06 -4.25 -27.11
C GLU A 61 -3.87 -4.11 -26.15
N ILE A 62 -3.76 -5.00 -25.16
CA ILE A 62 -2.61 -5.02 -24.23
C ILE A 62 -1.35 -5.38 -25.00
N SER A 63 -0.39 -4.46 -25.04
CA SER A 63 0.99 -4.77 -25.43
C SER A 63 1.74 -5.36 -24.24
N ASP A 64 2.88 -6.00 -24.50
CA ASP A 64 3.70 -6.60 -23.44
C ASP A 64 4.22 -5.58 -22.42
N ASN A 65 4.16 -4.29 -22.72
CA ASN A 65 4.67 -3.23 -21.87
C ASN A 65 3.62 -2.18 -21.45
N LYS A 66 2.37 -2.25 -21.94
CA LYS A 66 1.37 -1.21 -21.70
C LYS A 66 -0.05 -1.76 -21.57
N LEU A 67 -0.81 -1.19 -20.63
CA LEU A 67 -2.26 -1.33 -20.51
C LEU A 67 -2.87 0.05 -20.29
N ASP A 68 -3.76 0.44 -21.18
CA ASP A 68 -4.47 1.72 -21.12
C ASP A 68 -5.89 1.51 -20.61
N LEU A 69 -6.28 2.32 -19.64
CA LEU A 69 -7.63 2.33 -19.10
C LEU A 69 -8.27 3.71 -19.28
N ASN A 70 -9.58 3.71 -19.51
CA ASN A 70 -10.35 4.94 -19.60
C ASN A 70 -11.77 4.76 -19.05
N SER A 71 -12.58 5.81 -19.14
CA SER A 71 -13.98 5.83 -18.68
C SER A 71 -15.00 5.38 -19.74
N ASN A 72 -14.57 4.91 -20.92
CA ASN A 72 -15.46 4.49 -22.00
C ASN A 72 -16.07 3.11 -21.71
N ALA A 73 -17.31 3.08 -21.24
CA ALA A 73 -18.05 1.86 -20.94
C ALA A 73 -18.39 0.98 -22.17
N ALA A 74 -18.07 1.42 -23.40
CA ALA A 74 -18.17 0.58 -24.59
C ALA A 74 -17.04 -0.46 -24.70
N GLN A 75 -15.97 -0.30 -23.91
CA GLN A 75 -14.87 -1.25 -23.86
C GLN A 75 -15.31 -2.56 -23.16
N PRO A 76 -14.80 -3.72 -23.61
CA PRO A 76 -15.34 -5.03 -23.23
C PRO A 76 -14.95 -5.51 -21.83
N ASP A 77 -13.80 -5.07 -21.31
CA ASP A 77 -13.23 -5.57 -20.06
C ASP A 77 -13.20 -4.45 -19.00
N ILE A 78 -13.35 -4.84 -17.73
CA ILE A 78 -13.56 -3.91 -16.62
C ILE A 78 -12.54 -4.17 -15.52
N LEU A 79 -11.88 -3.11 -15.04
CA LEU A 79 -11.14 -3.08 -13.78
C LEU A 79 -11.94 -2.26 -12.75
N ASP A 80 -12.35 -2.93 -11.67
CA ASP A 80 -13.04 -2.32 -10.53
C ASP A 80 -12.07 -2.25 -9.34
N PHE A 81 -11.79 -1.03 -8.87
CA PHE A 81 -11.07 -0.81 -7.62
C PHE A 81 -12.05 -0.91 -6.44
N VAL A 82 -12.48 -2.13 -6.11
CA VAL A 82 -13.55 -2.42 -5.13
C VAL A 82 -13.45 -1.63 -3.82
N ASP A 83 -12.25 -1.59 -3.22
CA ASP A 83 -11.95 -0.80 -2.02
C ASP A 83 -10.53 -0.26 -2.09
N ALA A 84 -10.03 0.41 -1.05
CA ALA A 84 -8.68 1.01 -1.03
C ALA A 84 -7.52 -0.01 -1.07
N SER A 85 -7.80 -1.31 -1.17
CA SER A 85 -6.80 -2.37 -1.15
C SER A 85 -7.09 -3.50 -2.15
N LYS A 86 -8.33 -3.63 -2.63
CA LYS A 86 -8.78 -4.75 -3.48
C LYS A 86 -9.23 -4.29 -4.84
N PHE A 87 -8.95 -5.13 -5.83
CA PHE A 87 -9.46 -4.97 -7.18
C PHE A 87 -10.17 -6.23 -7.65
N LEU A 88 -11.05 -6.05 -8.64
CA LEU A 88 -11.68 -7.11 -9.43
C LEU A 88 -11.60 -6.72 -10.90
N ILE A 89 -11.03 -7.60 -11.70
CA ILE A 89 -11.12 -7.54 -13.16
C ILE A 89 -12.17 -8.53 -13.62
N THR A 90 -13.06 -8.08 -14.50
CA THR A 90 -14.02 -8.94 -15.20
C THR A 90 -13.79 -8.78 -16.69
N LEU A 91 -13.46 -9.88 -17.35
CA LEU A 91 -13.28 -9.93 -18.79
C LEU A 91 -14.62 -10.26 -19.49
N ARG A 92 -14.75 -9.90 -20.76
CA ARG A 92 -15.99 -10.12 -21.55
C ARG A 92 -16.46 -11.58 -21.68
N ASP A 93 -15.57 -12.55 -21.46
CA ASP A 93 -15.92 -13.98 -21.46
C ASP A 93 -16.41 -14.48 -20.08
N GLY A 94 -16.51 -13.59 -19.10
CA GLY A 94 -16.87 -13.91 -17.72
C GLY A 94 -15.70 -14.33 -16.82
N THR A 95 -14.47 -14.38 -17.36
CA THR A 95 -13.25 -14.63 -16.59
C THR A 95 -13.01 -13.52 -15.57
N LYS A 96 -12.58 -13.89 -14.36
CA LYS A 96 -12.37 -12.95 -13.26
C LYS A 96 -10.99 -13.08 -12.65
N LEU A 97 -10.32 -11.95 -12.46
CA LEU A 97 -9.08 -11.86 -11.71
C LEU A 97 -9.32 -10.93 -10.51
N SER A 98 -8.87 -11.31 -9.33
CA SER A 98 -8.99 -10.45 -8.15
C SER A 98 -7.76 -10.56 -7.28
N GLY A 99 -7.53 -9.50 -6.51
CA GLY A 99 -6.31 -9.40 -5.75
C GLY A 99 -6.25 -8.15 -4.91
N THR A 100 -5.02 -7.80 -4.55
CA THR A 100 -4.73 -6.54 -3.87
C THR A 100 -3.92 -5.64 -4.76
N TYR A 101 -4.07 -4.34 -4.58
CA TYR A 101 -3.30 -3.36 -5.32
C TYR A 101 -2.76 -2.28 -4.40
N GLN A 102 -1.68 -1.67 -4.86
CA GLN A 102 -1.08 -0.54 -4.22
C GLN A 102 -0.52 0.33 -5.36
N ILE A 103 -1.00 1.56 -5.51
CA ILE A 103 -0.54 2.47 -6.56
C ILE A 103 -0.06 3.75 -5.88
N PHE A 104 1.18 4.14 -6.17
CA PHE A 104 1.69 5.43 -5.70
C PHE A 104 1.21 6.55 -6.61
N ASP A 105 0.81 7.66 -6.00
CA ASP A 105 0.56 8.91 -6.68
C ASP A 105 1.90 9.56 -6.98
N LEU A 106 2.33 9.43 -8.24
CA LEU A 106 3.61 9.94 -8.69
C LEU A 106 3.55 11.45 -9.02
N GLY A 107 2.37 12.09 -8.98
CA GLY A 107 2.19 13.48 -9.43
C GLY A 107 2.97 14.57 -8.68
N ASP A 108 3.49 14.31 -7.48
CA ASP A 108 4.13 15.33 -6.62
C ASP A 108 5.62 15.12 -6.32
N MET A 109 6.23 14.00 -6.71
CA MET A 109 7.62 13.67 -6.35
C MET A 109 8.46 13.46 -7.60
N GLY A 110 9.19 14.51 -8.00
CA GLY A 110 9.99 14.64 -9.23
C GLY A 110 11.13 13.64 -9.48
N THR A 111 11.06 12.42 -8.99
CA THR A 111 11.90 11.29 -9.42
C THR A 111 11.12 9.98 -9.20
N HIS A 112 10.45 9.53 -10.26
CA HIS A 112 9.49 8.43 -10.24
C HIS A 112 10.16 7.07 -10.41
N THR A 113 10.41 6.40 -9.30
CA THR A 113 10.49 4.94 -9.32
C THR A 113 9.71 4.43 -8.12
N ALA A 114 8.79 3.50 -8.35
CA ALA A 114 8.24 2.72 -7.26
C ALA A 114 9.41 2.07 -6.48
N PRO A 115 9.27 1.82 -5.17
CA PRO A 115 10.31 1.11 -4.41
C PRO A 115 10.74 -0.17 -5.14
N LYS A 116 12.02 -0.53 -5.06
CA LYS A 116 12.53 -1.72 -5.75
C LYS A 116 11.76 -2.98 -5.30
N ASN A 117 11.33 -3.81 -6.26
CA ASN A 117 10.47 -5.00 -6.06
C ASN A 117 9.03 -4.68 -5.61
N TYR A 118 8.59 -3.44 -5.78
CA TYR A 118 7.21 -3.06 -5.52
C TYR A 118 6.29 -3.55 -6.65
N LYS A 119 5.33 -4.39 -6.28
CA LYS A 119 4.30 -4.84 -7.21
C LYS A 119 3.04 -4.00 -7.05
N THR A 120 2.68 -3.31 -8.13
CA THR A 120 1.46 -2.51 -8.19
C THR A 120 0.21 -3.36 -7.97
N PHE A 121 0.20 -4.58 -8.52
CA PHE A 121 -0.84 -5.57 -8.25
C PHE A 121 -0.26 -6.88 -7.73
N LYS A 122 -1.05 -7.52 -6.87
CA LYS A 122 -0.89 -8.91 -6.49
C LYS A 122 -2.18 -9.65 -6.81
N VAL A 123 -2.17 -10.48 -7.85
CA VAL A 123 -3.29 -11.33 -8.21
C VAL A 123 -3.36 -12.49 -7.21
N ASN A 124 -4.48 -12.61 -6.50
CA ASN A 124 -4.68 -13.65 -5.48
C ASN A 124 -5.58 -14.79 -5.96
N LYS A 125 -6.55 -14.49 -6.84
CA LYS A 125 -7.49 -15.48 -7.37
C LYS A 125 -7.78 -15.22 -8.84
N THR A 126 -7.82 -16.29 -9.60
CA THR A 126 -8.29 -16.29 -11.00
C THR A 126 -9.38 -17.35 -11.15
N GLN A 127 -10.47 -16.99 -11.79
CA GLN A 127 -11.56 -17.91 -12.15
C GLN A 127 -11.61 -18.02 -13.66
N ASN A 128 -11.70 -19.25 -14.19
CA ASN A 128 -11.65 -19.54 -15.63
C ASN A 128 -10.33 -19.07 -16.26
N LEU A 129 -9.20 -19.57 -15.75
CA LEU A 129 -7.88 -19.19 -16.25
C LEU A 129 -7.73 -19.67 -17.71
N ASP A 130 -7.73 -18.71 -18.63
CA ASP A 130 -7.44 -18.91 -20.04
C ASP A 130 -6.14 -18.19 -20.43
N ARG A 131 -5.77 -18.26 -21.71
CA ARG A 131 -4.54 -17.60 -22.21
C ARG A 131 -4.58 -16.08 -22.01
N ARG A 132 -5.76 -15.48 -22.15
CA ARG A 132 -5.95 -14.03 -22.04
C ARG A 132 -5.80 -13.55 -20.60
N ALA A 133 -6.43 -14.23 -19.66
CA ALA A 133 -6.28 -14.00 -18.22
C ALA A 133 -4.85 -14.26 -17.76
N THR A 134 -4.18 -15.26 -18.32
CA THR A 134 -2.76 -15.52 -18.03
C THR A 134 -1.88 -14.35 -18.48
N LYS A 135 -2.05 -13.86 -19.72
CA LYS A 135 -1.30 -12.68 -20.22
C LYS A 135 -1.52 -11.46 -19.34
N LEU A 136 -2.79 -11.17 -18.99
CA LEU A 136 -3.14 -10.05 -18.12
C LEU A 136 -2.57 -10.22 -16.70
N ALA A 137 -2.72 -11.40 -16.09
CA ALA A 137 -2.17 -11.67 -14.76
C ALA A 137 -0.66 -11.51 -14.70
N THR A 138 0.05 -11.96 -15.75
CA THR A 138 1.49 -11.79 -15.89
C THR A 138 1.85 -10.31 -15.98
N PHE A 139 1.19 -9.55 -16.85
CA PHE A 139 1.41 -8.10 -16.98
C PHE A 139 1.20 -7.38 -15.64
N LEU A 140 0.08 -7.63 -14.95
CA LEU A 140 -0.26 -6.96 -13.68
C LEU A 140 0.75 -7.22 -12.55
N GLN A 141 1.45 -8.35 -12.60
CA GLN A 141 2.44 -8.74 -11.57
C GLN A 141 3.86 -8.25 -11.84
N GLN A 142 4.07 -7.48 -12.92
CA GLN A 142 5.31 -6.78 -13.21
C GLN A 142 5.49 -5.54 -12.31
N ASP A 143 6.67 -4.95 -12.38
CA ASP A 143 6.96 -3.66 -11.77
C ASP A 143 6.36 -2.57 -12.66
N LEU A 144 5.13 -2.14 -12.36
CA LEU A 144 4.37 -1.19 -13.19
C LEU A 144 4.48 0.25 -12.66
N ASN A 145 4.81 1.17 -13.55
CA ASN A 145 4.54 2.59 -13.35
C ASN A 145 3.10 2.90 -13.74
N VAL A 146 2.47 3.80 -13.01
CA VAL A 146 1.09 4.21 -13.25
C VAL A 146 1.05 5.70 -13.53
N HIS A 147 0.49 6.06 -14.68
CA HIS A 147 0.09 7.42 -14.98
C HIS A 147 -1.42 7.54 -14.77
N TYR A 148 -1.85 8.56 -14.02
CA TYR A 148 -3.24 8.76 -13.68
C TYR A 148 -3.62 10.21 -13.94
N ASP A 149 -4.59 10.42 -14.82
CA ASP A 149 -5.15 11.72 -15.12
C ASP A 149 -6.65 11.71 -14.84
N LEU A 150 -7.05 12.40 -13.76
CA LEU A 150 -8.45 12.48 -13.36
C LEU A 150 -9.26 13.39 -14.30
N GLU A 151 -8.65 14.42 -14.88
CA GLU A 151 -9.35 15.35 -15.77
C GLU A 151 -9.68 14.67 -17.10
N GLN A 152 -8.69 13.99 -17.68
CA GLN A 152 -8.86 13.21 -18.91
C GLN A 152 -9.57 11.87 -18.66
N LYS A 153 -9.72 11.47 -17.39
CA LYS A 153 -10.27 10.18 -16.99
C LYS A 153 -9.57 9.02 -17.69
N THR A 154 -8.24 9.06 -17.67
CA THR A 154 -7.35 8.03 -18.20
C THR A 154 -6.42 7.51 -17.10
N MET A 155 -6.04 6.24 -17.23
CA MET A 155 -5.06 5.60 -16.35
C MET A 155 -4.27 4.59 -17.17
N ASP A 156 -2.97 4.78 -17.24
CA ASP A 156 -2.10 3.92 -18.05
C ASP A 156 -1.08 3.23 -17.14
N PHE A 157 -0.86 1.94 -17.39
CA PHE A 157 0.13 1.11 -16.74
C PHE A 157 1.25 0.82 -17.72
N ILE A 158 2.49 1.10 -17.33
CA ILE A 158 3.67 0.86 -18.15
C ILE A 158 4.63 -0.02 -17.37
N SER A 159 5.08 -1.12 -17.97
CA SER A 159 6.10 -1.99 -17.37
C SER A 159 7.46 -1.29 -17.33
N ASN A 160 8.12 -1.35 -16.18
CA ASN A 160 9.53 -0.96 -16.05
C ASN A 160 10.49 -1.99 -16.68
N ASP A 161 10.02 -3.21 -16.91
CA ASP A 161 10.81 -4.26 -17.55
C ASP A 161 10.76 -4.08 -19.07
N ASN A 162 11.83 -3.55 -19.65
CA ASN A 162 12.00 -3.43 -21.10
C ASN A 162 12.34 -4.80 -21.77
N GLY A 163 12.24 -5.91 -21.05
CA GLY A 163 12.59 -7.25 -21.50
C GLY A 163 11.39 -8.07 -22.02
N PRO A 164 11.62 -9.06 -22.90
CA PRO A 164 10.54 -9.91 -23.40
C PRO A 164 9.89 -10.72 -22.28
N ILE A 165 8.56 -10.74 -22.25
CA ILE A 165 7.78 -11.54 -21.29
C ILE A 165 7.95 -13.02 -21.64
N VAL A 166 8.72 -13.75 -20.84
CA VAL A 166 8.73 -15.21 -20.89
C VAL A 166 7.66 -15.72 -19.92
N PRO A 167 6.62 -16.43 -20.39
CA PRO A 167 5.67 -17.06 -19.47
C PRO A 167 6.41 -18.06 -18.59
N SER A 168 6.19 -18.00 -17.28
CA SER A 168 6.73 -19.01 -16.37
C SER A 168 6.07 -20.36 -16.69
N SER A 169 6.91 -21.31 -17.08
CA SER A 169 6.60 -22.70 -17.43
C SER A 169 5.97 -23.48 -16.28
#